data_AF-A0A838K5D6-F1
#
_entry.id   AF-A0A838K5D6-F1
#
_cell.length_a   1.000
_cell.length_b   1.000
_cell.length_c   1.000
_cell.angle_alpha   90.00
_cell.angle_beta   90.00
_cell.angle_gamma   90.00
#
_symmetry.space_group_name_H-M   'P 1'
#
loop_
_entity.id
_entity.type
_entity.pdbx_description
1 polymer ?
#
loop_
_entity_poly.entity_id
_entity_poly.type
_entity_poly.pdbx_seq_one_letter_code
_entity_poly.pdbx_strand_id
1 'polypeptide(L)' 'LANAVQAGALTGRGYDRALRVARTCADLEGSETVGTDHVLEAYAHRLGLRPQQPAAAGPAAARPSAVGPAVAVAEW' A
#
# COMPACT_ATOMS: atom_id res chain seq x y z
N LEU A 1 10.56 3.03 -1.14
CA LEU A 1 10.27 4.44 -0.74
C LEU A 1 11.46 5.12 -0.04
N ALA A 2 12.22 4.45 0.83
CA ALA A 2 13.37 5.05 1.53
C ALA A 2 14.38 5.76 0.61
N ASN A 3 14.76 5.14 -0.51
CA ASN A 3 15.67 5.75 -1.49
C ASN A 3 15.13 7.08 -2.04
N ALA A 4 13.81 7.20 -2.22
CA ALA A 4 13.20 8.43 -2.71
C ALA A 4 13.19 9.55 -1.65
N VAL A 5 13.22 9.20 -0.37
CA VAL A 5 13.46 10.17 0.72
C VAL A 5 14.90 10.65 0.69
N GLN A 6 15.86 9.73 0.58
CA GLN A 6 17.29 10.06 0.51
C GLN A 6 17.63 10.91 -0.71
N ALA A 7 16.96 10.68 -1.85
CA ALA A 7 17.11 11.46 -3.07
C ALA A 7 16.34 12.80 -3.07
N GLY A 8 15.64 13.15 -1.99
CA GLY A 8 14.87 14.41 -1.89
C GLY A 8 13.54 14.43 -2.64
N ALA A 9 13.15 13.34 -3.32
CA ALA A 9 11.86 13.22 -4.01
C ALA A 9 10.67 13.04 -3.03
N LEU A 10 10.96 12.66 -1.80
CA LEU A 10 10.01 12.52 -0.69
C LEU A 10 10.54 13.23 0.55
N THR A 11 9.69 13.98 1.22
CA THR A 11 9.93 14.40 2.61
C THR A 11 9.53 13.28 3.56
N GLY A 12 9.98 13.31 4.82
CA GLY A 12 9.52 12.36 5.85
C GLY A 12 7.99 12.32 5.99
N ARG A 13 7.33 13.50 6.01
CA ARG A 13 5.86 13.58 6.00
C ARG A 13 5.24 12.98 4.73
N GLY A 14 5.91 13.14 3.59
CA GLY A 14 5.49 12.54 2.33
C GLY A 14 5.57 11.02 2.37
N TYR A 15 6.59 10.47 3.02
CA TYR A 15 6.77 9.04 3.25
C TYR A 15 5.64 8.50 4.14
N ASP A 16 5.37 9.14 5.28
CA ASP A 16 4.29 8.72 6.20
C ASP A 16 2.93 8.74 5.52
N ARG A 17 2.65 9.78 4.71
CA ARG A 17 1.40 9.87 3.95
C ARG A 17 1.29 8.75 2.92
N ALA A 18 2.38 8.41 2.22
CA ALA A 18 2.39 7.33 1.25
C ALA A 18 2.08 5.98 1.90
N LEU A 19 2.61 5.71 3.10
CA LEU A 19 2.29 4.49 3.84
C LEU A 19 0.82 4.41 4.26
N ARG A 20 0.21 5.52 4.68
CA ARG A 20 -1.22 5.57 5.02
C ARG A 20 -2.11 5.30 3.82
N VAL A 21 -1.79 5.90 2.67
CA VAL A 21 -2.53 5.67 1.43
C VAL A 21 -2.37 4.23 0.97
N ALA A 22 -1.15 3.66 1.04
CA ALA A 22 -0.91 2.26 0.70
C ALA A 22 -1.72 1.31 1.60
N ARG A 23 -1.88 1.64 2.89
CA ARG A 23 -2.76 0.88 3.79
C ARG A 23 -4.20 0.94 3.33
N THR A 24 -4.70 2.11 2.93
CA THR A 24 -6.05 2.27 2.38
C THR A 24 -6.24 1.48 1.08
N CYS A 25 -5.26 1.47 0.16
CA CYS A 25 -5.33 0.63 -1.04
C CYS A 25 -5.47 -0.85 -0.67
N ALA A 26 -4.65 -1.34 0.27
CA ALA A 26 -4.76 -2.71 0.78
C ALA A 26 -6.13 -3.00 1.41
N ASP A 27 -6.69 -2.05 2.18
CA ASP A 27 -8.02 -2.18 2.77
C ASP A 27 -9.12 -2.29 1.71
N LEU A 28 -9.03 -1.50 0.64
CA LEU A 28 -10.00 -1.51 -0.47
C LEU A 28 -9.94 -2.83 -1.26
N GLU A 29 -8.76 -3.44 -1.36
CA GLU A 29 -8.56 -4.75 -1.97
C GLU A 29 -8.86 -5.93 -1.03
N GLY A 30 -9.12 -5.66 0.25
CA GLY A 30 -9.30 -6.70 1.27
C GLY A 30 -8.02 -7.45 1.63
N SER A 31 -6.86 -6.87 1.34
CA SER A 31 -5.55 -7.44 1.71
C SER A 31 -5.22 -7.14 3.17
N GLU A 32 -4.88 -8.19 3.92
CA GLU A 32 -4.42 -8.08 5.32
C GLU A 32 -3.05 -7.41 5.46
N THR A 33 -2.23 -7.48 4.39
CA THR A 33 -0.88 -6.91 4.39
C THR A 33 -0.71 -5.87 3.28
N VAL A 34 0.15 -4.88 3.54
CA VAL A 34 0.54 -3.89 2.54
C VAL A 34 1.65 -4.46 1.66
N GLY A 35 1.28 -4.97 0.49
CA GLY A 35 2.22 -5.38 -0.57
C GLY A 35 2.79 -4.23 -1.41
N THR A 36 3.72 -4.58 -2.29
CA THR A 36 4.41 -3.65 -3.20
C THR A 36 3.45 -2.87 -4.11
N ASP A 37 2.41 -3.53 -4.62
CA ASP A 37 1.46 -2.91 -5.55
C ASP A 37 0.70 -1.74 -4.90
N HIS A 38 0.22 -1.93 -3.67
CA HIS A 38 -0.42 -0.86 -2.90
C HIS A 38 0.52 0.33 -2.65
N VAL A 39 1.82 0.08 -2.43
CA VAL A 39 2.82 1.13 -2.23
C VAL A 39 3.08 1.89 -3.52
N LEU A 40 3.15 1.19 -4.65
CA LEU A 40 3.31 1.81 -5.97
C LEU A 40 2.09 2.65 -6.33
N GLU A 41 0.89 2.16 -6.08
CA GLU A 41 -0.35 2.90 -6.30
C GLU A 41 -0.43 4.16 -5.42
N ALA A 42 -0.12 4.03 -4.13
CA ALA A 42 -0.06 5.16 -3.21
C ALA A 42 0.96 6.23 -3.64
N TYR A 43 2.12 5.80 -4.15
CA TYR A 43 3.13 6.70 -4.69
C TYR A 43 2.65 7.40 -5.95
N ALA A 44 2.01 6.68 -6.87
CA ALA A 44 1.45 7.21 -8.11
C ALA A 44 0.34 8.25 -7.82
N HIS A 45 -0.54 7.96 -6.86
CA HIS A 45 -1.55 8.90 -6.36
C HIS A 45 -0.93 10.22 -5.88
N ARG A 46 0.21 10.18 -5.19
CA ARG A 46 0.91 11.39 -4.73
C ARG A 46 1.51 12.20 -5.88
N LEU A 47 1.95 11.54 -6.94
CA LEU A 47 2.45 12.21 -8.14
C LEU A 47 1.33 12.78 -9.03
N GLY A 48 0.06 12.58 -8.65
CA GLY A 48 -1.08 12.90 -9.51
C GLY A 48 -1.18 11.98 -10.74
N LEU A 49 -0.33 10.95 -10.80
CA LEU A 49 -0.34 9.92 -11.82
C LEU A 49 -1.32 8.88 -11.35
N ARG A 50 -2.60 9.02 -11.68
CA ARG A 50 -3.56 7.95 -11.37
C ARG A 50 -3.16 6.71 -12.19
N PRO A 51 -2.71 5.60 -11.57
CA PRO A 51 -2.50 4.38 -12.33
C PRO A 51 -3.88 3.95 -12.86
N GLN A 52 -3.89 3.55 -14.13
CA GLN A 52 -5.11 3.06 -14.77
C GLN A 52 -5.57 1.84 -13.97
N GLN A 53 -6.79 1.87 -13.45
CA GLN A 53 -7.43 0.71 -12.87
C GLN A 53 -7.36 -0.41 -13.92
N PRO A 54 -6.65 -1.53 -13.70
CA PRO A 54 -6.59 -2.58 -14.71
C PRO A 54 -8.03 -2.98 -15.00
N ALA A 55 -8.40 -2.87 -16.29
CA ALA A 55 -9.77 -3.03 -16.76
C ALA A 55 -10.38 -4.27 -16.10
N ALA A 56 -11.49 -4.05 -15.39
CA ALA A 56 -12.26 -5.03 -14.63
C ALA A 56 -12.02 -6.49 -15.08
N ALA A 57 -11.20 -7.22 -14.32
CA ALA A 57 -11.45 -8.65 -14.19
C ALA A 57 -12.84 -8.76 -13.53
N GLY A 58 -13.77 -9.45 -14.19
CA GLY A 58 -15.17 -9.56 -13.78
C GLY A 58 -15.38 -10.11 -12.36
N PRO A 59 -16.64 -10.23 -11.89
CA PRO A 59 -16.95 -10.54 -10.50
C PRO A 59 -16.63 -12.00 -10.17
N ALA A 60 -15.37 -12.28 -9.85
CA ALA A 60 -14.92 -13.60 -9.42
C ALA A 60 -13.74 -13.45 -8.47
N ALA A 61 -14.04 -13.24 -7.19
CA ALA A 61 -13.87 -14.29 -6.19
C ALA A 61 -13.84 -13.63 -4.81
N ALA A 62 -14.94 -13.81 -4.08
CA ALA A 62 -14.87 -13.79 -2.63
C ALA A 62 -13.70 -14.66 -2.16
N ARG A 63 -12.77 -14.07 -1.41
CA ARG A 63 -12.01 -14.82 -0.41
C ARG A 63 -12.11 -14.06 0.91
N PRO A 64 -12.82 -14.59 1.91
CA PRO A 64 -12.50 -14.23 3.28
C PRO A 64 -11.09 -14.76 3.56
N SER A 65 -10.10 -13.88 3.62
CA SER A 65 -8.78 -14.23 4.14
C SER A 65 -8.92 -14.40 5.66
N ALA A 66 -8.44 -15.54 6.14
CA ALA A 66 -8.58 -15.97 7.51
C ALA A 66 -7.57 -15.25 8.42
N VAL A 67 -8.11 -14.74 9.52
CA VAL A 67 -7.43 -14.30 10.75
C VAL A 67 -6.16 -15.10 11.06
N GLY A 68 -5.06 -14.38 11.30
CA GLY A 68 -3.96 -14.81 12.16
C GLY A 68 -3.00 -13.65 12.52
N PRO A 69 -2.92 -13.19 13.79
CA PRO A 69 -1.88 -12.27 14.19
C PRO A 69 -0.60 -13.05 14.52
N ALA A 70 0.50 -12.76 13.85
CA ALA A 70 1.83 -13.16 14.30
C ALA A 70 2.86 -12.09 13.95
N VAL A 71 2.82 -10.97 14.66
CA VAL A 71 4.05 -10.20 14.90
C VAL A 71 4.32 -10.28 16.39
N ALA A 72 5.21 -11.20 16.76
CA ALA A 72 5.88 -11.18 18.05
C ALA A 72 6.76 -9.93 18.09
N VAL A 73 6.37 -8.95 18.91
CA VAL A 73 7.23 -7.84 19.28
C VAL A 73 8.27 -8.42 20.24
N ALA A 74 9.47 -8.68 19.74
CA ALA A 74 10.61 -8.94 20.60
C ALA A 74 11.05 -7.59 21.18
N GLU A 75 10.80 -7.43 22.47
CA GLU A 75 11.39 -6.40 23.32
C GLU A 75 12.91 -6.55 23.28
N TRP A 76 13.66 -5.55 22.82
CA TRP A 76 14.97 -5.07 23.34
C TRP A 76 15.22 -3.66 22.79
#